data_AF-A0A7C6XS97-F1
#
_entry.id   AF-A0A7C6XS97-F1
#
_cell.length_a   1.000
_cell.length_b   1.000
_cell.length_c   1.000
_cell.angle_alpha   90.00
_cell.angle_beta   90.00
_cell.angle_gamma   90.00
#
_symmetry.space_group_name_H-M   'P 1'
#
loop_
_entity.id
_entity.type
_entity.pdbx_description
1 polymer ?
#
loop_
_entity_poly.entity_id
_entity_poly.type
_entity_poly.pdbx_seq_one_letter_code
_entity_poly.pdbx_strand_id
1 'polypeptide(L)' 'MPTDIVTFKTFERLGFTHKETIVRDILNKRMPYKSSPSNKKGSQTSTMTQEYIVIMEKK' A
#
# COMPACT_ATOMS: atom_id res chain seq x y z
N MET A 1 10.50 2.33 -3.50
CA MET A 1 9.73 1.91 -4.70
C MET A 1 8.26 1.90 -4.34
N PRO A 2 7.37 2.38 -5.23
CA PRO A 2 5.92 2.29 -5.03
C PRO A 2 5.47 0.83 -5.04
N THR A 3 4.88 0.38 -3.92
CA THR A 3 4.56 -1.03 -3.68
C THR A 3 3.46 -1.54 -4.59
N ASP A 4 2.48 -0.71 -4.92
CA ASP A 4 1.40 -0.97 -5.87
C ASP A 4 1.94 -1.38 -7.25
N ILE A 5 2.98 -0.69 -7.73
CA ILE A 5 3.62 -1.00 -9.01
C ILE A 5 4.33 -2.35 -8.97
N VAL A 6 5.03 -2.64 -7.87
CA VAL A 6 5.70 -3.93 -7.69
C VAL A 6 4.67 -5.05 -7.63
N THR A 7 3.54 -4.83 -6.94
CA THR A 7 2.46 -5.80 -6.80
C THR A 7 1.88 -6.17 -8.16
N PHE A 8 1.36 -5.23 -8.96
CA PHE A 8 0.70 -5.60 -10.22
C PHE A 8 1.70 -6.26 -11.20
N LYS A 9 2.94 -5.75 -11.30
CA LYS A 9 3.97 -6.34 -12.17
C LYS A 9 4.33 -7.76 -11.77
N THR A 10 4.33 -8.06 -10.47
CA THR A 10 4.59 -9.42 -9.98
C THR A 10 3.44 -10.34 -10.37
N PHE A 11 2.19 -9.90 -10.22
CA PHE A 11 1.02 -10.69 -10.61
C PHE A 11 0.84 -10.83 -12.12
N GLU A 12 1.26 -9.86 -12.93
CA GLU A 12 1.30 -9.99 -14.39
C GLU A 12 2.18 -11.16 -14.84
N ARG A 13 3.34 -11.33 -14.21
CA ARG A 13 4.23 -12.49 -14.46
C ARG A 13 3.62 -13.82 -14.04
N LEU A 14 2.60 -13.81 -13.19
CA LEU A 14 1.85 -14.98 -12.73
C LEU A 14 0.57 -15.24 -13.55
N GLY A 15 0.36 -14.53 -14.67
CA GLY A 15 -0.77 -14.75 -15.57
C GLY A 15 -2.02 -13.94 -15.23
N PHE A 16 -1.92 -12.92 -14.38
CA PHE A 16 -3.00 -11.97 -14.14
C PHE A 16 -2.89 -10.77 -15.08
N THR A 17 -4.00 -10.07 -15.29
CA THR A 17 -4.05 -8.81 -16.04
C THR A 17 -4.45 -7.68 -15.09
N HIS A 18 -3.68 -6.59 -15.08
CA HIS A 18 -4.01 -5.42 -14.27
C HIS A 18 -5.22 -4.70 -14.86
N LYS A 19 -6.22 -4.42 -14.02
CA LYS A 19 -7.42 -3.65 -14.42
C LYS A 19 -7.26 -2.19 -14.05
N GLU A 20 -7.08 -1.94 -12.76
CA GLU A 20 -6.92 -0.60 -12.21
C GLU A 20 -6.30 -0.65 -10.81
N THR A 21 -5.81 0.50 -10.36
CA THR A 21 -5.36 0.70 -8.99
C THR A 21 -6.13 1.87 -8.41
N ILE A 22 -6.86 1.64 -7.32
CA ILE A 22 -7.66 2.66 -6.64
C ILE A 22 -6.86 3.17 -5.44
N VAL A 23 -6.73 4.49 -5.32
CA VAL A 23 -6.16 5.14 -4.14
C VAL A 23 -7.30 5.50 -3.20
N ARG A 24 -7.25 5.00 -1.96
CA ARG A 24 -8.29 5.20 -0.96
C ARG A 24 -7.72 5.85 0.29
N ASP A 25 -8.43 6.85 0.82
CA ASP A 25 -8.12 7.46 2.10
C ASP A 25 -8.57 6.58 3.27
N ILE A 26 -7.71 6.42 4.27
CA ILE A 26 -7.99 5.68 5.50
C ILE A 26 -8.45 6.66 6.58
N LEU A 27 -9.73 7.00 6.55
CA LEU A 27 -10.32 8.06 7.38
C LEU A 27 -10.25 7.75 8.89
N ASN A 28 -10.40 6.47 9.29
CA ASN A 28 -10.42 6.05 10.70
C ASN A 28 -9.24 5.14 11.06
N LYS A 29 -8.03 5.71 11.14
CA LYS A 29 -6.84 4.94 11.53
C LYS A 29 -6.79 4.74 13.05
N ARG A 30 -6.80 3.48 13.51
CA ARG A 30 -6.53 3.14 14.92
C ARG A 30 -5.08 3.42 15.35
N MET A 31 -4.16 3.57 14.39
CA MET A 31 -2.78 3.93 14.67
C MET A 31 -2.65 5.45 14.92
N PRO A 32 -1.76 5.86 15.84
CA PRO A 32 -1.49 7.27 16.11
C PRO A 32 -0.94 7.98 14.87
N TYR A 33 -1.11 9.31 14.80
CA TYR A 33 -0.66 10.15 13.67
C TYR A 33 0.83 10.00 13.33
N LYS A 34 1.65 9.70 14.34
CA LYS A 34 3.07 9.35 14.19
C LYS A 34 3.28 7.92 14.67
N SER A 35 3.82 7.09 13.80
CA SER A 35 4.25 5.73 14.13
C SER A 35 5.78 5.66 14.14
N SER A 36 6.36 4.73 14.89
CA SER A 36 7.79 4.42 14.82
C SER A 36 7.95 2.99 14.30
N PRO A 37 7.97 2.76 12.97
CA PRO A 37 8.10 1.42 12.41
C PRO A 37 9.43 0.77 12.80
N SER A 38 10.45 1.59 13.08
CA SER A 38 11.78 1.17 13.52
C SER A 38 11.84 0.82 15.02
N ASN A 39 10.77 1.09 15.77
CA ASN A 39 10.69 0.96 17.23
C ASN A 39 11.84 1.67 17.98
N LYS A 40 12.47 2.68 17.35
CA LYS A 40 13.55 3.47 17.93
C LYS A 40 13.00 4.80 18.42
N LYS A 41 13.26 5.13 19.69
CA LYS A 41 12.84 6.38 20.32
C LYS A 41 13.29 7.58 19.48
N GLY A 42 12.34 8.43 19.08
CA GLY A 42 12.59 9.62 18.25
C GLY A 42 12.54 9.39 16.73
N SER A 43 12.58 8.13 16.25
CA SER A 43 12.40 7.80 14.84
C SER A 43 10.90 7.67 14.54
N GLN A 44 10.20 8.81 14.57
CA GLN A 44 8.78 8.91 14.24
C GLN A 44 8.60 9.26 12.76
N THR A 45 7.77 8.48 12.08
CA THR A 45 7.33 8.73 10.70
C THR A 45 5.83 9.04 10.70
N SER A 46 5.39 9.86 9.76
CA SER A 46 3.96 10.08 9.53
C SER A 46 3.28 8.75 9.24
N THR A 47 2.14 8.52 9.88
CA THR A 47 1.34 7.33 9.64
C THR A 47 0.74 7.38 8.24
N MET A 48 0.76 6.23 7.56
CA MET A 48 0.18 6.07 6.23
C MET A 48 -1.33 6.35 6.27
N THR A 49 -1.76 7.39 5.54
CA THR A 49 -3.15 7.87 5.47
C THR A 49 -3.90 7.35 4.25
N GLN A 50 -3.20 6.78 3.28
CA GLN A 50 -3.77 6.28 2.03
C GLN A 50 -3.33 4.85 1.80
N GLU A 51 -4.16 4.09 1.09
CA GLU A 51 -3.83 2.75 0.63
C GLU A 51 -4.16 2.58 -0.84
N TYR A 52 -3.49 1.61 -1.46
CA TYR A 52 -3.61 1.28 -2.87
C TYR A 52 -4.29 -0.08 -2.99
N ILE A 53 -5.45 -0.12 -3.61
CA ILE A 53 -6.18 -1.34 -3.92
C ILE A 53 -5.88 -1.70 -5.37
N VAL A 54 -5.10 -2.75 -5.59
CA VAL A 54 -4.72 -3.23 -6.92
C VAL A 54 -5.74 -4.28 -7.37
N ILE A 55 -6.48 -3.98 -8.43
CA ILE A 55 -7.48 -4.89 -9.01
C ILE A 55 -6.84 -5.65 -10.17
N MET A 56 -6.80 -6.97 -10.03
CA MET A 56 -6.24 -7.90 -11.01
C MET A 56 -7.31 -8.90 -11.45
N GLU A 57 -7.31 -9.25 -12.74
CA GLU A 57 -8.15 -10.31 -13.29
C GLU A 57 -7.28 -11.52 -13.65
N LYS A 58 -7.70 -12.72 -13.24
CA LYS A 58 -7.04 -13.96 -13.66
C LYS A 58 -7.46 -14.28 -15.09
N LYS A 59 -6.49 -14.58 -15.96
CA LYS A 59 -6.76 -15.12 -17.30
C LYS A 59 -7.36 -16.52 -17.24
#